data_AF-A0A1J0WG09-F1
#
_entry.id   AF-A0A1J0WG09-F1
#
_cell.length_a   1.000
_cell.length_b   1.000
_cell.length_c   1.000
_cell.angle_alpha   90.00
_cell.angle_beta   90.00
_cell.angle_gamma   90.00
#
_symmetry.space_group_name_H-M   'P 1'
#
loop_
_entity.id
_entity.type
_entity.pdbx_description
1 polymer ?
#
loop_
_entity_poly.entity_id
_entity_poly.type
_entity_poly.pdbx_seq_one_letter_code
_entity_poly.pdbx_strand_id
1 'polypeptide(L)'
;MDTLADIITRGNAAALSGAPFVNNWPQARGAIYMIGCAGGGLDQVRLTEFEERFPQDFEELAMTIKMALPSKETYELAHLQVTRVLLGLGLIDGPWEQLRVLIRRAGRDHDIENALYALRRAALDAGLAPSDIQTDWVWSLDAELAGGLARQSLRRAATVFNELFDIPDVLEAGVLPAERIGAPPTYDRQGRPLCPLPPTLSGYLSGKETSKTGLPQVWQAIFVSGAVELPADPSADDLLEPQTWDRIAALPQSTTGVGAASWAQYLLRTKRVLLPYATTALPERLPDRLEAMLTRRTDRSALCALWGAMRAQGVTDAGPEDLLSSAIWEGLWANVPEATKPATWRQYKSRAKKVLNEHCRQTQGDSLP
;
A
#
# COMPACT_ATOMS: atom_id res chain seq x y z
N MET A 1 14.35 27.96 36.69
CA MET A 1 15.25 28.55 35.68
C MET A 1 14.33 29.41 34.87
N ASP A 2 14.38 30.71 35.10
CA ASP A 2 13.23 31.57 34.87
C ASP A 2 13.58 32.69 33.89
N THR A 3 14.87 33.01 33.74
CA THR A 3 15.38 34.08 32.86
C THR A 3 16.56 33.66 31.97
N LEU A 4 16.90 34.48 30.98
CA LEU A 4 18.12 34.28 30.17
C LEU A 4 19.41 34.35 31.01
N ALA A 5 19.41 35.08 32.13
CA ALA A 5 20.56 35.12 33.04
C ALA A 5 20.84 33.76 33.69
N ASP A 6 19.79 33.00 34.02
CA ASP A 6 19.93 31.65 34.56
C ASP A 6 20.56 30.69 33.53
N ILE A 7 20.22 30.86 32.25
CA ILE A 7 20.80 30.09 31.14
C ILE A 7 22.28 30.38 31.00
N ILE A 8 22.68 31.64 31.02
CA ILE A 8 24.10 32.03 30.96
C ILE A 8 24.87 31.43 32.13
N THR A 9 24.32 31.54 33.34
CA THR A 9 24.97 31.05 34.57
C THR A 9 25.18 29.54 34.51
N ARG A 10 24.12 28.77 34.22
CA ARG A 10 24.21 27.31 34.16
C ARG A 10 25.02 26.84 32.96
N GLY A 11 24.89 27.48 31.80
CA GLY A 11 25.61 27.08 30.59
C GLY A 11 27.11 27.36 30.68
N ASN A 12 27.53 28.46 31.34
CA ASN A 12 28.94 28.69 31.63
C ASN A 12 29.50 27.64 32.59
N ALA A 13 28.75 27.27 33.65
CA ALA A 13 29.15 26.20 34.56
C ALA A 13 29.29 24.85 33.83
N ALA A 14 28.33 24.52 32.97
CA ALA A 14 28.33 23.29 32.17
C ALA A 14 29.49 23.24 31.16
N ALA A 15 29.80 24.38 30.51
CA ALA A 15 30.94 24.49 29.61
C ALA A 15 32.28 24.33 30.37
N LEU A 16 32.41 24.90 31.56
CA LEU A 16 33.59 24.75 32.42
C LEU A 16 33.77 23.30 32.89
N SER A 17 32.68 22.56 33.11
CA SER A 17 32.72 21.13 33.45
C SER A 17 32.92 20.22 32.23
N GLY A 18 33.14 20.76 31.04
CA GLY A 18 33.38 19.99 29.81
C GLY A 18 32.12 19.41 29.16
N ALA A 19 30.93 19.82 29.60
CA ALA A 19 29.64 19.34 29.09
C ALA A 19 28.71 20.53 28.74
N PRO A 20 29.04 21.35 27.74
CA PRO A 20 28.25 22.53 27.39
C PRO A 20 26.84 22.14 26.90
N PHE A 21 25.86 23.04 27.08
CA PHE A 21 24.49 22.81 26.62
C PHE A 21 24.39 22.56 25.10
N VAL A 22 25.24 23.24 24.34
CA VAL A 22 25.39 23.07 22.89
C VAL A 22 26.88 23.15 22.53
N ASN A 23 27.30 22.41 21.50
CA ASN A 23 28.71 22.33 21.08
C ASN A 23 29.30 23.70 20.70
N ASN A 24 28.47 24.61 20.19
CA ASN A 24 28.83 25.99 19.85
C ASN A 24 28.44 26.99 20.96
N TRP A 25 28.63 26.61 22.23
CA TRP A 25 28.26 27.43 23.39
C TRP A 25 28.75 28.89 23.30
N PRO A 26 29.98 29.22 22.86
CA PRO A 26 30.40 30.62 22.75
C PRO A 26 29.50 31.46 21.84
N GLN A 27 29.05 30.89 20.72
CA GLN A 27 28.14 31.55 19.78
C GLN A 27 26.73 31.65 20.35
N ALA A 28 26.23 30.58 20.97
CA ALA A 28 24.92 30.58 21.62
C ALA A 28 24.86 31.60 22.76
N ARG A 29 25.93 31.69 23.56
CA ARG A 29 26.11 32.69 24.61
C ARG A 29 26.05 34.11 24.05
N GLY A 30 26.74 34.38 22.94
CA GLY A 30 26.68 35.69 22.27
C GLY A 30 25.27 36.05 21.80
N ALA A 31 24.54 35.09 21.24
CA ALA A 31 23.14 35.27 20.84
C ALA A 31 22.23 35.58 22.05
N ILE A 32 22.39 34.86 23.17
CA ILE A 32 21.64 35.11 24.40
C ILE A 32 21.92 36.53 24.94
N TYR A 33 23.17 36.98 24.94
CA TYR A 33 23.51 38.35 25.35
C TYR A 33 22.87 39.39 24.44
N MET A 34 22.91 39.19 23.12
CA MET A 34 22.29 40.13 22.17
C MET A 34 20.79 40.25 22.40
N ILE A 35 20.07 39.12 22.46
CA ILE A 35 18.63 39.11 22.68
C ILE A 35 18.29 39.67 24.06
N GLY A 36 19.05 39.30 25.09
CA GLY A 36 18.92 39.85 26.44
C GLY A 36 19.05 41.37 26.48
N CYS A 37 20.08 41.93 25.83
CA CYS A 37 20.27 43.38 25.74
C CYS A 37 19.11 44.07 25.00
N ALA A 38 18.65 43.52 23.88
CA ALA A 38 17.50 44.05 23.15
C ALA A 38 16.20 43.97 23.96
N GLY A 39 16.08 42.97 24.85
CA GLY A 39 15.01 42.79 25.82
C GLY A 39 15.14 43.63 27.10
N GLY A 40 16.07 44.59 27.17
CA GLY A 40 16.24 45.44 28.35
C GLY A 40 17.03 44.80 29.50
N GLY A 41 17.73 43.69 29.24
CA GLY A 41 18.60 43.00 30.19
C GLY A 41 18.30 41.49 30.27
N LEU A 42 19.32 40.70 30.63
CA LEU A 42 19.19 39.24 30.74
C LEU A 42 18.17 38.79 31.81
N ASP A 43 18.09 39.51 32.93
CA ASP A 43 17.15 39.23 34.02
C ASP A 43 15.70 39.64 33.69
N GLN A 44 15.52 40.47 32.65
CA GLN A 44 14.22 41.00 32.24
C GLN A 44 13.53 40.13 31.20
N VAL A 45 14.25 39.20 30.57
CA VAL A 45 13.69 38.26 29.59
C VAL A 45 13.36 36.95 30.28
N ARG A 46 12.07 36.76 30.57
CA ARG A 46 11.53 35.51 31.10
C ARG A 46 11.47 34.44 30.02
N LEU A 47 11.82 33.21 30.40
CA LEU A 47 11.85 32.08 29.47
C LEU A 47 10.45 31.68 28.99
N THR A 48 9.44 31.82 29.86
CA THR A 48 8.03 31.53 29.57
C THR A 48 7.39 32.49 28.58
N GLU A 49 7.96 33.67 28.40
CA GLU A 49 7.46 34.74 27.52
C GLU A 49 8.35 34.89 26.27
N PHE A 50 9.31 33.98 26.08
CA PHE A 50 10.34 34.14 25.07
C PHE A 50 9.76 34.20 23.65
N GLU A 51 8.90 33.26 23.28
CA GLU A 51 8.30 33.19 21.94
C GLU A 51 7.34 34.35 21.65
N GLU A 52 6.61 34.82 22.66
CA GLU A 52 5.73 35.99 22.53
C GLU A 52 6.54 37.27 22.31
N ARG A 53 7.64 37.42 23.06
CA ARG A 53 8.45 38.63 23.04
C ARG A 53 9.45 38.69 21.89
N PHE A 54 9.89 37.52 21.44
CA PHE A 54 10.83 37.32 20.34
C PHE A 54 10.26 36.28 19.38
N PRO A 55 9.27 36.66 18.53
CA PRO A 55 8.67 35.76 17.56
C PRO A 55 9.67 35.33 16.47
N GLN A 56 9.41 34.18 15.84
CA GLN A 56 10.27 33.67 14.77
C GLN A 56 10.41 34.67 13.62
N ASP A 57 9.32 35.34 13.25
CA ASP A 57 9.32 36.33 12.19
C ASP A 57 9.80 37.69 12.70
N PHE A 58 10.92 38.16 12.16
CA PHE A 58 11.49 39.46 12.52
C PHE A 58 10.47 40.60 12.39
N GLU A 59 9.54 40.52 11.44
CA GLU A 59 8.57 41.58 11.21
C GLU A 59 7.53 41.75 12.34
N GLU A 60 7.33 40.73 13.15
CA GLU A 60 6.38 40.74 14.26
C GLU A 60 6.98 41.34 15.55
N LEU A 61 8.29 41.57 15.60
CA LEU A 61 8.96 42.17 16.75
C LEU A 61 8.44 43.58 17.06
N ALA A 62 8.32 43.87 18.35
CA ALA A 62 8.10 45.24 18.82
C ALA A 62 9.17 46.19 18.29
N MET A 63 8.77 47.37 17.82
CA MET A 63 9.68 48.34 17.20
C MET A 63 10.88 48.72 18.10
N THR A 64 10.65 48.79 19.41
CA THR A 64 11.70 49.07 20.41
C THR A 64 12.78 47.99 20.43
N ILE A 65 12.41 46.73 20.24
CA ILE A 65 13.34 45.60 20.16
C ILE A 65 14.05 45.60 18.80
N LYS A 66 13.32 45.85 17.69
CA LYS A 66 13.90 45.95 16.34
C LYS A 66 15.05 46.97 16.28
N MET A 67 14.86 48.15 16.89
CA MET A 67 15.88 49.21 16.89
C MET A 67 17.12 48.89 17.72
N ALA A 68 17.01 47.95 18.68
CA ALA A 68 18.13 47.52 19.51
C ALA A 68 18.94 46.37 18.88
N LEU A 69 18.46 45.79 17.77
CA LEU A 69 19.09 44.68 17.07
C LEU A 69 19.93 45.17 15.88
N PRO A 70 21.07 44.53 15.56
CA PRO A 70 21.95 44.98 14.47
C PRO A 70 21.34 44.86 13.07
N SER A 71 20.66 43.74 12.78
CA SER A 71 20.00 43.46 11.51
C SER A 71 18.99 42.32 11.65
N LYS A 72 18.11 42.17 10.65
CA LYS A 72 17.18 41.04 10.52
C LYS A 72 17.92 39.69 10.51
N GLU A 73 18.94 39.56 9.68
CA GLU A 73 19.73 38.32 9.56
C GLU A 73 20.41 37.95 10.88
N THR A 74 20.92 38.97 11.61
CA THR A 74 21.55 38.79 12.91
C THR A 74 20.55 38.32 13.96
N TYR A 75 19.32 38.86 13.91
CA TYR A 75 18.22 38.39 14.75
C TYR A 75 17.84 36.95 14.47
N GLU A 76 17.60 36.59 13.21
CA GLU A 76 17.19 35.23 12.82
C GLU A 76 18.20 34.18 13.27
N LEU A 77 19.50 34.48 13.09
CA LEU A 77 20.58 33.64 13.59
C LEU A 77 20.60 33.55 15.11
N ALA A 78 20.46 34.67 15.81
CA ALA A 78 20.46 34.68 17.28
C ALA A 78 19.26 33.97 17.87
N HIS A 79 18.07 34.25 17.34
CA HIS A 79 16.82 33.59 17.71
C HIS A 79 16.98 32.08 17.58
N LEU A 80 17.45 31.59 16.42
CA LEU A 80 17.72 30.17 16.21
C LEU A 80 18.68 29.57 17.25
N GLN A 81 19.74 30.28 17.65
CA GLN A 81 20.66 29.78 18.68
C GLN A 81 20.01 29.73 20.06
N VAL A 82 19.25 30.76 20.45
CA VAL A 82 18.58 30.80 21.75
C VAL A 82 17.49 29.74 21.81
N THR A 83 16.64 29.64 20.79
CA THR A 83 15.63 28.58 20.61
C THR A 83 16.24 27.18 20.76
N ARG A 84 17.40 26.91 20.14
CA ARG A 84 18.11 25.62 20.31
C ARG A 84 18.54 25.33 21.75
N VAL A 85 19.02 26.35 22.46
CA VAL A 85 19.39 26.20 23.88
C VAL A 85 18.15 25.93 24.72
N LEU A 86 17.06 26.66 24.50
CA LEU A 86 15.80 26.47 25.20
C LEU A 86 15.22 25.06 24.96
N LEU A 87 15.25 24.59 23.71
CA LEU A 87 14.80 23.24 23.34
C LEU A 87 15.66 22.15 23.94
N GLY A 88 16.99 22.31 23.91
CA GLY A 88 17.91 21.35 24.53
C GLY A 88 17.79 21.28 26.05
N LEU A 89 17.19 22.30 26.68
CA LEU A 89 16.87 22.37 28.10
C LEU A 89 15.43 21.96 28.42
N GLY A 90 14.60 21.69 27.40
CA GLY A 90 13.17 21.34 27.55
C GLY A 90 12.31 22.50 28.08
N LEU A 91 12.67 23.75 27.74
CA LEU A 91 12.00 24.96 28.24
C LEU A 91 10.97 25.56 27.29
N ILE A 92 11.02 25.19 26.01
CA ILE A 92 10.03 25.56 24.99
C ILE A 92 9.71 24.32 24.15
N ASP A 93 8.54 24.31 23.53
CA ASP A 93 8.07 23.18 22.72
C ASP A 93 8.55 23.32 21.27
N GLY A 94 9.24 22.30 20.77
CA GLY A 94 9.79 22.30 19.42
C GLY A 94 10.27 20.90 19.08
N PRO A 95 9.35 19.96 18.89
CA PRO A 95 9.67 18.54 18.96
C PRO A 95 10.66 18.11 17.85
N TRP A 96 10.71 18.80 16.71
CA TRP A 96 11.74 18.60 15.68
C TRP A 96 13.14 19.05 16.08
N GLU A 97 13.28 20.16 16.80
CA GLU A 97 14.61 20.61 17.28
C GLU A 97 15.03 19.84 18.53
N GLN A 98 14.09 19.47 19.41
CA GLN A 98 14.34 18.53 20.50
C GLN A 98 14.91 17.22 19.94
N LEU A 99 14.29 16.66 18.91
CA LEU A 99 14.79 15.48 18.21
C LEU A 99 16.21 15.70 17.65
N ARG A 100 16.50 16.85 17.01
CA ARG A 100 17.86 17.17 16.52
C ARG A 100 18.89 17.24 17.65
N VAL A 101 18.53 17.81 18.80
CA VAL A 101 19.44 17.87 19.97
C VAL A 101 19.77 16.46 20.45
N LEU A 102 18.77 15.58 20.54
CA LEU A 102 18.96 14.18 20.96
C LEU A 102 19.82 13.40 19.96
N ILE A 103 19.58 13.56 18.65
CA ILE A 103 20.41 12.96 17.59
C ILE A 103 21.88 13.40 17.70
N ARG A 104 22.13 14.69 17.95
CA ARG A 104 23.48 15.24 18.13
C ARG A 104 24.16 14.75 19.39
N ARG A 105 23.43 14.65 20.51
CA ARG A 105 23.95 14.07 21.77
C ARG A 105 24.37 12.61 21.58
N ALA A 106 23.64 11.87 20.74
CA ALA A 106 23.99 10.50 20.36
C ALA A 106 25.15 10.41 19.33
N GLY A 107 25.68 11.54 18.83
CA GLY A 107 26.76 11.56 17.84
C GLY A 107 26.36 11.05 16.45
N ARG A 108 25.06 11.13 16.11
CA ARG A 108 24.48 10.63 14.86
C ARG A 108 24.03 11.75 13.91
N ASP A 109 24.62 12.93 14.01
CA ASP A 109 24.19 14.09 13.22
C ASP A 109 24.58 13.96 11.74
N HIS A 110 25.74 13.37 11.44
CA HIS A 110 26.27 13.29 10.08
C HIS A 110 25.47 12.35 9.16
N ASP A 111 24.94 11.26 9.71
CA ASP A 111 24.25 10.19 9.00
C ASP A 111 22.72 10.34 9.03
N ILE A 112 22.16 10.80 10.15
CA ILE A 112 20.70 10.91 10.32
C ILE A 112 20.15 12.24 9.80
N GLU A 113 20.78 13.37 10.16
CA GLU A 113 20.17 14.70 9.95
C GLU A 113 19.95 15.02 8.47
N ASN A 114 20.94 14.69 7.62
CA ASN A 114 20.84 14.88 6.18
C ASN A 114 19.81 13.95 5.52
N ALA A 115 19.73 12.70 5.99
CA ALA A 115 18.81 11.72 5.42
C ALA A 115 17.35 11.99 5.81
N LEU A 116 17.11 12.61 6.97
CA LEU A 116 15.76 13.01 7.42
C LEU A 116 15.20 14.23 6.71
N TYR A 117 16.01 15.01 5.98
CA TYR A 117 15.60 16.31 5.44
C TYR A 117 14.29 16.26 4.64
N ALA A 118 14.14 15.27 3.74
CA ALA A 118 12.96 15.14 2.89
C ALA A 118 11.68 14.89 3.71
N LEU A 119 11.75 14.00 4.69
CA LEU A 119 10.63 13.66 5.58
C LEU A 119 10.29 14.83 6.51
N ARG A 120 11.31 15.44 7.12
CA ARG A 120 11.15 16.59 8.01
C ARG A 120 10.50 17.76 7.29
N ARG A 121 10.94 18.09 6.07
CA ARG A 121 10.36 19.19 5.29
C ARG A 121 8.88 18.94 5.02
N ALA A 122 8.52 17.75 4.54
CA ALA A 122 7.12 17.38 4.30
C ALA A 122 6.26 17.44 5.58
N ALA A 123 6.82 17.03 6.72
CA ALA A 123 6.14 17.08 8.00
C ALA A 123 5.93 18.53 8.47
N LEU A 124 6.93 19.39 8.34
CA LEU A 124 6.82 20.82 8.66
C LEU A 124 5.79 21.52 7.77
N ASP A 125 5.79 21.24 6.46
CA ASP A 125 4.80 21.78 5.52
C ASP A 125 3.37 21.32 5.89
N ALA A 126 3.23 20.15 6.52
CA ALA A 126 1.97 19.59 7.02
C ALA A 126 1.66 19.97 8.48
N GLY A 127 2.52 20.73 9.17
CA GLY A 127 2.35 21.10 10.58
C GLY A 127 2.45 19.92 11.57
N LEU A 128 3.11 18.82 11.19
CA LEU A 128 3.23 17.62 12.00
C LEU A 128 4.48 17.63 12.89
N ALA A 129 4.34 17.21 14.14
CA ALA A 129 5.47 16.86 14.99
C ALA A 129 6.06 15.49 14.58
N PRO A 130 7.29 15.15 14.99
CA PRO A 130 7.84 13.82 14.75
C PRO A 130 6.97 12.70 15.37
N SER A 131 6.31 12.96 16.51
CA SER A 131 5.38 12.03 17.16
C SER A 131 4.11 11.74 16.35
N ASP A 132 3.76 12.63 15.42
CA ASP A 132 2.54 12.53 14.61
C ASP A 132 2.77 11.77 13.30
N ILE A 133 4.00 11.35 13.03
CA ILE A 133 4.36 10.68 11.78
C ILE A 133 3.77 9.27 11.76
N GLN A 134 2.81 9.05 10.86
CA GLN A 134 2.15 7.76 10.65
C GLN A 134 2.57 7.10 9.34
N THR A 135 2.60 5.77 9.31
CA THR A 135 2.96 4.96 8.12
C THR A 135 2.17 5.38 6.88
N ASP A 136 0.85 5.49 7.03
CA ASP A 136 -0.05 5.79 5.91
C ASP A 136 0.21 7.19 5.35
N TRP A 137 0.52 8.16 6.21
CA TRP A 137 0.86 9.51 5.79
C TRP A 137 2.18 9.52 4.99
N VAL A 138 3.23 8.87 5.50
CA VAL A 138 4.55 8.84 4.83
C VAL A 138 4.42 8.29 3.41
N TRP A 139 3.70 7.18 3.25
CA TRP A 139 3.54 6.53 1.95
C TRP A 139 2.47 7.15 1.04
N SER A 140 1.72 8.14 1.54
CA SER A 140 0.79 8.95 0.74
C SER A 140 1.45 10.16 0.06
N LEU A 141 2.68 10.52 0.46
CA LEU A 141 3.38 11.71 -0.04
C LEU A 141 3.63 11.64 -1.55
N ASP A 142 3.51 12.79 -2.22
CA ASP A 142 3.76 12.92 -3.67
C ASP A 142 5.14 12.40 -4.10
N ALA A 143 6.14 12.49 -3.23
CA ALA A 143 7.47 11.94 -3.48
C ALA A 143 7.46 10.42 -3.71
N GLU A 144 6.58 9.68 -3.03
CA GLU A 144 6.39 8.25 -3.24
C GLU A 144 5.74 7.98 -4.60
N LEU A 145 4.72 8.77 -4.97
CA LEU A 145 4.01 8.65 -6.26
C LEU A 145 4.91 9.00 -7.45
N ALA A 146 5.68 10.09 -7.35
CA ALA A 146 6.54 10.60 -8.41
C ALA A 146 7.64 9.59 -8.85
N GLY A 147 8.08 8.73 -7.93
CA GLY A 147 9.11 7.74 -8.23
C GLY A 147 10.53 8.33 -8.30
N GLY A 148 11.44 7.57 -8.92
CA GLY A 148 12.83 8.00 -9.14
C GLY A 148 13.58 8.36 -7.85
N LEU A 149 14.35 9.46 -7.91
CA LEU A 149 15.16 9.95 -6.80
C LEU A 149 14.32 10.45 -5.61
N ALA A 150 13.14 11.03 -5.87
CA ALA A 150 12.26 11.53 -4.82
C ALA A 150 11.77 10.37 -3.92
N ARG A 151 11.28 9.29 -4.54
CA ARG A 151 10.89 8.06 -3.85
C ARG A 151 12.06 7.44 -3.07
N GLN A 152 13.24 7.35 -3.69
CA GLN A 152 14.41 6.78 -3.02
C GLN A 152 14.82 7.60 -1.80
N SER A 153 14.78 8.94 -1.91
CA SER A 153 15.09 9.86 -0.81
C SER A 153 14.08 9.71 0.34
N LEU A 154 12.78 9.67 0.03
CA LEU A 154 11.73 9.47 1.03
C LEU A 154 11.88 8.13 1.76
N ARG A 155 12.09 7.03 1.03
CA ARG A 155 12.26 5.69 1.62
C ARG A 155 13.51 5.60 2.49
N ARG A 156 14.60 6.25 2.07
CA ARG A 156 15.81 6.38 2.90
C ARG A 156 15.50 7.16 4.17
N ALA A 157 14.78 8.28 4.05
CA ALA A 157 14.39 9.10 5.20
C ALA A 157 13.54 8.30 6.20
N ALA A 158 12.55 7.52 5.74
CA ALA A 158 11.74 6.65 6.59
C ALA A 158 12.55 5.55 7.27
N THR A 159 13.52 4.96 6.56
CA THR A 159 14.44 3.96 7.14
C THR A 159 15.25 4.59 8.27
N VAL A 160 15.86 5.75 8.01
CA VAL A 160 16.66 6.48 9.00
C VAL A 160 15.79 6.97 10.17
N PHE A 161 14.54 7.38 9.92
CA PHE A 161 13.60 7.73 10.97
C PHE A 161 13.32 6.54 11.89
N ASN A 162 13.20 5.33 11.34
CA ASN A 162 13.07 4.11 12.14
C ASN A 162 14.31 3.79 12.97
N GLU A 163 15.52 4.18 12.54
CA GLU A 163 16.75 4.02 13.35
C GLU A 163 16.75 4.90 14.61
N LEU A 164 15.93 5.96 14.66
CA LEU A 164 15.81 6.82 15.84
C LEU A 164 15.27 6.05 17.05
N PHE A 165 14.45 5.02 16.82
CA PHE A 165 13.94 4.14 17.88
C PHE A 165 15.04 3.33 18.56
N ASP A 166 16.21 3.21 17.92
CA ASP A 166 17.37 2.50 18.45
C ASP A 166 18.29 3.41 19.29
N ILE A 167 17.94 4.70 19.44
CA ILE A 167 18.64 5.66 20.30
C ILE A 167 17.87 5.78 21.63
N PRO A 168 18.40 5.26 22.77
CA PRO A 168 17.68 5.25 24.05
C PRO A 168 17.18 6.61 24.50
N ASP A 169 18.03 7.64 24.42
CA ASP A 169 17.67 9.02 24.79
C ASP A 169 16.51 9.59 23.96
N VAL A 170 16.37 9.16 22.69
CA VAL A 170 15.26 9.59 21.82
C VAL A 170 13.97 8.87 22.20
N LEU A 171 14.06 7.57 22.50
CA LEU A 171 12.90 6.76 22.89
C LEU A 171 12.35 7.21 24.25
N GLU A 172 13.23 7.46 25.24
CA GLU A 172 12.85 7.95 26.57
C GLU A 172 12.22 9.34 26.53
N ALA A 173 12.63 10.19 25.58
CA ALA A 173 12.08 11.53 25.42
C ALA A 173 10.64 11.55 24.88
N GLY A 174 10.12 10.42 24.37
CA GLY A 174 8.75 10.32 23.86
C GLY A 174 8.46 11.19 22.63
N VAL A 175 9.50 11.58 21.88
CA VAL A 175 9.38 12.46 20.70
C VAL A 175 9.02 11.71 19.42
N LEU A 176 9.04 10.38 19.44
CA LEU A 176 8.75 9.51 18.30
C LEU A 176 7.29 9.02 18.32
N PRO A 177 6.74 8.57 17.18
CA PRO A 177 5.42 7.96 17.16
C PRO A 177 5.44 6.63 17.94
N ALA A 178 4.25 6.15 18.32
CA ALA A 178 4.12 4.91 19.08
C ALA A 178 4.70 3.68 18.35
N GLU A 179 4.66 3.68 17.02
CA GLU A 179 5.11 2.58 16.18
C GLU A 179 6.10 3.07 15.13
N ARG A 180 7.00 2.17 14.71
CA ARG A 180 7.90 2.41 13.57
C ARG A 180 7.09 2.55 12.28
N ILE A 181 7.62 3.34 11.34
CA ILE A 181 7.06 3.43 9.99
C ILE A 181 7.11 2.04 9.34
N GLY A 182 5.95 1.54 8.91
CA GLY A 182 5.81 0.25 8.25
C GLY A 182 6.51 0.19 6.89
N ALA A 183 6.58 -1.02 6.32
CA ALA A 183 7.24 -1.23 5.04
C ALA A 183 6.64 -0.36 3.91
N PRO A 184 7.47 0.17 3.00
CA PRO A 184 6.97 0.96 1.88
C PRO A 184 6.12 0.10 0.93
N PRO A 185 5.20 0.72 0.17
CA PRO A 185 4.46 0.02 -0.85
C PRO A 185 5.42 -0.63 -1.86
N THR A 186 5.16 -1.88 -2.20
CA THR A 186 5.88 -2.58 -3.27
C THR A 186 5.31 -2.16 -4.62
N TYR A 187 6.14 -2.10 -5.66
CA TYR A 187 5.69 -1.74 -7.01
C TYR A 187 6.06 -2.81 -8.02
N ASP A 188 5.23 -2.98 -9.04
CA ASP A 188 5.55 -3.85 -10.17
C ASP A 188 6.56 -3.17 -11.13
N ARG A 189 6.97 -3.90 -12.18
CA ARG A 189 7.89 -3.37 -13.21
C ARG A 189 7.32 -2.18 -13.99
N GLN A 190 6.01 -1.94 -13.90
CA GLN A 190 5.29 -0.86 -14.56
C GLN A 190 5.10 0.33 -13.61
N GLY A 191 5.65 0.28 -12.38
CA GLY A 191 5.55 1.33 -11.39
C GLY A 191 4.18 1.41 -10.71
N ARG A 192 3.37 0.35 -10.77
CA ARG A 192 2.06 0.26 -10.13
C ARG A 192 2.18 -0.34 -8.73
N PRO A 193 1.46 0.16 -7.72
CA PRO A 193 1.53 -0.38 -6.37
C PRO A 193 1.01 -1.82 -6.36
N LEU A 194 1.85 -2.76 -5.93
CA LEU A 194 1.49 -4.15 -5.71
C LEU A 194 0.56 -4.24 -4.49
N CYS A 195 -0.64 -4.75 -4.73
CA CYS A 195 -1.62 -5.05 -3.72
C CYS A 195 -1.31 -6.44 -3.13
N PRO A 196 -1.08 -6.55 -1.81
CA PRO A 196 -0.92 -7.86 -1.19
C PRO A 196 -2.22 -8.67 -1.34
N LEU A 197 -2.07 -9.99 -1.43
CA LEU A 197 -3.22 -10.89 -1.42
C LEU A 197 -3.88 -10.87 -0.02
N PRO A 198 -5.22 -10.87 0.04
CA PRO A 198 -5.96 -11.11 1.27
C PRO A 198 -5.53 -12.40 1.97
N PRO A 199 -5.61 -12.48 3.30
CA PRO A 199 -5.13 -13.62 4.08
C PRO A 199 -5.64 -14.98 3.57
N THR A 200 -6.94 -15.07 3.22
CA THR A 200 -7.54 -16.31 2.72
C THR A 200 -6.94 -16.74 1.39
N LEU A 201 -6.82 -15.81 0.43
CA LEU A 201 -6.23 -16.07 -0.88
C LEU A 201 -4.73 -16.37 -0.81
N SER A 202 -4.02 -15.69 0.09
CA SER A 202 -2.60 -15.94 0.39
C SER A 202 -2.41 -17.36 0.93
N GLY A 203 -3.31 -17.80 1.81
CA GLY A 203 -3.37 -19.17 2.35
C GLY A 203 -3.37 -20.24 1.26
N TYR A 204 -4.13 -20.03 0.17
CA TYR A 204 -4.24 -20.99 -0.94
C TYR A 204 -2.94 -21.22 -1.70
N LEU A 205 -1.99 -20.29 -1.62
CA LEU A 205 -0.68 -20.39 -2.27
C LEU A 205 0.38 -21.11 -1.44
N SER A 206 0.10 -21.37 -0.16
CA SER A 206 1.00 -22.06 0.76
C SER A 206 1.20 -23.52 0.31
N GLY A 207 2.34 -23.80 -0.35
CA GLY A 207 2.74 -25.15 -0.75
C GLY A 207 2.79 -25.45 -2.26
N LYS A 208 2.52 -24.48 -3.17
CA LYS A 208 2.60 -24.73 -4.62
C LYS A 208 3.36 -23.63 -5.38
N GLU A 209 4.63 -23.88 -5.73
CA GLU A 209 5.49 -22.91 -6.44
C GLU A 209 4.96 -22.46 -7.82
N THR A 210 4.35 -23.37 -8.58
CA THR A 210 3.80 -23.06 -9.92
C THR A 210 2.49 -22.24 -9.89
N SER A 211 1.91 -22.04 -8.71
CA SER A 211 0.66 -21.29 -8.49
C SER A 211 0.88 -19.79 -8.27
N LYS A 212 2.14 -19.40 -8.01
CA LYS A 212 2.54 -18.06 -7.57
C LYS A 212 2.44 -16.96 -8.64
N THR A 213 2.02 -17.27 -9.87
CA THR A 213 2.00 -16.29 -10.97
C THR A 213 0.60 -15.98 -11.52
N GLY A 214 -0.44 -16.69 -11.08
CA GLY A 214 -1.80 -16.48 -11.59
C GLY A 214 -2.60 -15.58 -10.66
N LEU A 215 -2.83 -16.09 -9.45
CA LEU A 215 -3.70 -15.47 -8.46
C LEU A 215 -3.24 -14.05 -8.06
N PRO A 216 -1.95 -13.78 -7.76
CA PRO A 216 -1.52 -12.42 -7.45
C PRO A 216 -1.77 -11.42 -8.58
N GLN A 217 -1.57 -11.84 -9.83
CA GLN A 217 -1.73 -10.99 -11.02
C GLN A 217 -3.21 -10.69 -11.28
N VAL A 218 -4.09 -11.67 -11.08
CA VAL A 218 -5.53 -11.46 -11.18
C VAL A 218 -6.02 -10.54 -10.06
N TRP A 219 -5.55 -10.76 -8.83
CA TRP A 219 -5.89 -9.91 -7.69
C TRP A 219 -5.43 -8.46 -7.89
N GLN A 220 -4.21 -8.26 -8.38
CA GLN A 220 -3.70 -6.94 -8.73
C GLN A 220 -4.62 -6.21 -9.72
N ALA A 221 -5.06 -6.91 -10.78
CA ALA A 221 -5.94 -6.32 -11.76
C ALA A 221 -7.33 -5.98 -11.19
N ILE A 222 -7.86 -6.84 -10.32
CA ILE A 222 -9.11 -6.59 -9.58
C ILE A 222 -8.99 -5.31 -8.75
N PHE A 223 -7.95 -5.22 -7.91
CA PHE A 223 -7.71 -4.08 -7.03
C PHE A 223 -7.54 -2.77 -7.82
N VAL A 224 -6.72 -2.78 -8.88
CA VAL A 224 -6.50 -1.60 -9.74
C VAL A 224 -7.77 -1.21 -10.50
N SER A 225 -8.64 -2.18 -10.84
CA SER A 225 -9.87 -1.87 -11.57
C SER A 225 -10.85 -1.05 -10.74
N GLY A 226 -10.94 -1.31 -9.44
CA GLY A 226 -12.04 -0.81 -8.59
C GLY A 226 -13.45 -1.20 -9.05
N ALA A 227 -13.59 -2.02 -10.10
CA ALA A 227 -14.85 -2.31 -10.78
C ALA A 227 -15.51 -3.61 -10.30
N VAL A 228 -14.78 -4.40 -9.52
CA VAL A 228 -15.26 -5.66 -8.95
C VAL A 228 -15.32 -5.48 -7.44
N GLU A 229 -16.54 -5.31 -6.93
CA GLU A 229 -16.79 -5.24 -5.49
C GLU A 229 -16.66 -6.63 -4.88
N LEU A 230 -15.76 -6.76 -3.92
CA LEU A 230 -15.49 -7.99 -3.17
C LEU A 230 -15.41 -7.67 -1.67
N PRO A 231 -15.69 -8.64 -0.79
CA PRO A 231 -15.42 -8.48 0.64
C PRO A 231 -13.92 -8.28 0.90
N ALA A 232 -13.58 -7.74 2.07
CA ALA A 232 -12.19 -7.42 2.43
C ALA A 232 -11.25 -8.63 2.42
N ASP A 233 -11.76 -9.82 2.75
CA ASP A 233 -11.05 -11.09 2.63
C ASP A 233 -11.91 -12.11 1.83
N PRO A 234 -11.85 -12.08 0.49
CA PRO A 234 -12.66 -12.93 -0.36
C PRO A 234 -12.17 -14.38 -0.39
N SER A 235 -13.12 -15.29 -0.43
CA SER A 235 -12.92 -16.72 -0.59
C SER A 235 -12.78 -17.13 -2.06
N ALA A 236 -12.50 -18.42 -2.30
CA ALA A 236 -12.54 -18.98 -3.65
C ALA A 236 -13.94 -18.87 -4.30
N ASP A 237 -15.01 -19.01 -3.51
CA ASP A 237 -16.39 -18.96 -4.03
C ASP A 237 -16.77 -17.55 -4.47
N ASP A 238 -16.36 -16.52 -3.73
CA ASP A 238 -16.62 -15.11 -4.08
C ASP A 238 -15.99 -14.77 -5.44
N LEU A 239 -14.73 -15.18 -5.65
CA LEU A 239 -14.03 -14.95 -6.92
C LEU A 239 -14.62 -15.78 -8.06
N LEU A 240 -15.03 -17.01 -7.80
CA LEU A 240 -15.51 -17.95 -8.80
C LEU A 240 -17.02 -17.82 -9.10
N GLU A 241 -17.73 -16.95 -8.39
CA GLU A 241 -19.10 -16.60 -8.71
C GLU A 241 -19.18 -16.15 -10.18
N PRO A 242 -20.13 -16.68 -10.99
CA PRO A 242 -20.12 -16.46 -12.44
C PRO A 242 -20.07 -15.00 -12.86
N GLN A 243 -20.88 -14.14 -12.23
CA GLN A 243 -20.94 -12.72 -12.56
C GLN A 243 -19.62 -12.02 -12.21
N THR A 244 -19.05 -12.34 -11.06
CA THR A 244 -17.77 -11.83 -10.59
C THR A 244 -16.63 -12.28 -11.51
N TRP A 245 -16.59 -13.58 -11.85
CA TRP A 245 -15.57 -14.13 -12.73
C TRP A 245 -15.65 -13.57 -14.16
N ASP A 246 -16.84 -13.36 -14.70
CA ASP A 246 -17.04 -12.74 -16.02
C ASP A 246 -16.55 -11.30 -16.04
N ARG A 247 -16.83 -10.52 -14.98
CA ARG A 247 -16.30 -9.15 -14.82
C ARG A 247 -14.77 -9.13 -14.73
N ILE A 248 -14.18 -10.05 -13.96
CA ILE A 248 -12.73 -10.20 -13.87
C ILE A 248 -12.16 -10.54 -15.24
N ALA A 249 -12.77 -11.49 -15.97
CA ALA A 249 -12.30 -11.90 -17.28
C ALA A 249 -12.33 -10.76 -18.32
N ALA A 250 -13.32 -9.88 -18.21
CA ALA A 250 -13.54 -8.74 -19.11
C ALA A 250 -12.68 -7.49 -18.78
N LEU A 251 -11.78 -7.54 -17.79
CA LEU A 251 -10.95 -6.40 -17.45
C LEU A 251 -10.07 -5.94 -18.63
N PRO A 252 -9.99 -4.62 -18.90
CA PRO A 252 -9.27 -4.10 -20.07
C PRO A 252 -7.76 -4.21 -19.90
N GLN A 253 -7.03 -4.23 -21.03
CA GLN A 253 -5.56 -4.31 -21.05
C GLN A 253 -4.88 -3.16 -20.28
N SER A 254 -5.48 -1.97 -20.26
CA SER A 254 -4.99 -0.84 -19.46
C SER A 254 -4.88 -1.19 -17.97
N THR A 255 -5.87 -1.93 -17.45
CA THR A 255 -5.93 -2.39 -16.06
C THR A 255 -5.03 -3.60 -15.83
N THR A 256 -5.12 -4.63 -16.67
CA THR A 256 -4.37 -5.89 -16.47
C THR A 256 -2.88 -5.75 -16.76
N GLY A 257 -2.48 -4.75 -17.55
CA GLY A 257 -1.07 -4.49 -17.91
C GLY A 257 -0.46 -5.54 -18.84
N VAL A 258 -1.26 -6.47 -19.38
CA VAL A 258 -0.81 -7.58 -20.23
C VAL A 258 -1.77 -7.83 -21.39
N GLY A 259 -1.27 -8.42 -22.49
CA GLY A 259 -2.10 -8.76 -23.64
C GLY A 259 -3.13 -9.87 -23.35
N ALA A 260 -4.22 -9.91 -24.12
CA ALA A 260 -5.36 -10.82 -23.92
C ALA A 260 -4.98 -12.30 -23.78
N ALA A 261 -4.00 -12.78 -24.57
CA ALA A 261 -3.52 -14.15 -24.48
C ALA A 261 -2.83 -14.46 -23.14
N SER A 262 -2.06 -13.51 -22.60
CA SER A 262 -1.42 -13.66 -21.28
C SER A 262 -2.44 -13.57 -20.17
N TRP A 263 -3.42 -12.66 -20.30
CA TRP A 263 -4.52 -12.54 -19.36
C TRP A 263 -5.34 -13.83 -19.25
N ALA A 264 -5.72 -14.44 -20.38
CA ALA A 264 -6.40 -15.73 -20.40
C ALA A 264 -5.61 -16.84 -19.70
N GLN A 265 -4.27 -16.83 -19.81
CA GLN A 265 -3.42 -17.78 -19.08
C GLN A 265 -3.41 -17.52 -17.56
N TYR A 266 -3.40 -16.25 -17.13
CA TYR A 266 -3.49 -15.92 -15.70
C TYR A 266 -4.84 -16.35 -15.13
N LEU A 267 -5.95 -16.05 -15.80
CA LEU A 267 -7.30 -16.51 -15.39
C LEU A 267 -7.35 -18.04 -15.24
N LEU A 268 -6.80 -18.78 -16.21
CA LEU A 268 -6.79 -20.24 -16.18
C LEU A 268 -5.94 -20.80 -15.03
N ARG A 269 -4.79 -20.17 -14.73
CA ARG A 269 -3.95 -20.53 -13.58
C ARG A 269 -4.67 -20.22 -12.27
N THR A 270 -5.29 -19.05 -12.16
CA THR A 270 -6.06 -18.63 -10.98
C THR A 270 -7.23 -19.57 -10.72
N LYS A 271 -8.03 -19.90 -11.74
CA LYS A 271 -9.14 -20.87 -11.60
C LYS A 271 -8.63 -22.21 -11.08
N ARG A 272 -7.49 -22.72 -11.56
CA ARG A 272 -6.88 -23.97 -11.05
C ARG A 272 -6.46 -23.90 -9.57
N VAL A 273 -6.06 -22.73 -9.10
CA VAL A 273 -5.69 -22.51 -7.69
C VAL A 273 -6.91 -22.43 -6.79
N LEU A 274 -7.97 -21.79 -7.26
CA LEU A 274 -9.19 -21.55 -6.47
C LEU A 274 -10.10 -22.79 -6.39
N LEU A 275 -10.20 -23.56 -7.48
CA LEU A 275 -11.12 -24.72 -7.59
C LEU A 275 -11.06 -25.72 -6.42
N PRO A 276 -9.89 -26.10 -5.87
CA PRO A 276 -9.82 -27.02 -4.73
C PRO A 276 -10.42 -26.48 -3.43
N TYR A 277 -10.58 -25.16 -3.32
CA TYR A 277 -11.07 -24.46 -2.12
C TYR A 277 -12.48 -23.92 -2.29
N ALA A 278 -13.10 -24.09 -3.46
CA ALA A 278 -14.50 -23.73 -3.70
C ALA A 278 -15.41 -24.68 -2.91
N THR A 279 -16.26 -24.12 -2.05
CA THR A 279 -17.22 -24.89 -1.24
C THR A 279 -18.61 -24.91 -1.88
N THR A 280 -18.90 -23.88 -2.69
CA THR A 280 -20.10 -23.81 -3.50
C THR A 280 -19.85 -24.59 -4.78
N ALA A 281 -20.74 -25.52 -5.11
CA ALA A 281 -20.68 -26.21 -6.38
C ALA A 281 -20.76 -25.17 -7.49
N LEU A 282 -19.65 -24.92 -8.19
CA LEU A 282 -19.65 -24.00 -9.33
C LEU A 282 -20.79 -24.40 -10.27
N PRO A 283 -21.54 -23.44 -10.84
CA PRO A 283 -22.66 -23.72 -11.75
C PRO A 283 -22.22 -24.26 -13.13
N GLU A 284 -21.04 -24.88 -13.21
CA GLU A 284 -20.71 -25.89 -14.20
C GLU A 284 -21.21 -27.29 -13.79
N ARG A 285 -22.23 -27.39 -12.92
CA ARG A 285 -22.94 -28.65 -12.76
C ARG A 285 -23.75 -28.88 -14.03
N LEU A 286 -23.37 -29.92 -14.76
CA LEU A 286 -24.22 -30.47 -15.81
C LEU A 286 -25.59 -30.73 -15.17
N PRO A 287 -26.70 -30.38 -15.82
CA PRO A 287 -28.02 -30.84 -15.36
C PRO A 287 -27.96 -32.32 -15.06
N ASP A 288 -28.61 -32.79 -13.99
CA ASP A 288 -28.50 -34.18 -13.52
C ASP A 288 -28.75 -35.20 -14.65
N ARG A 289 -29.61 -34.85 -15.62
CA ARG A 289 -29.86 -35.64 -16.84
C ARG A 289 -28.61 -35.83 -17.72
N LEU A 290 -27.81 -34.79 -17.95
CA LEU A 290 -26.56 -34.89 -18.72
C LEU A 290 -25.46 -35.52 -17.89
N GLU A 291 -25.47 -35.30 -16.57
CA GLU A 291 -24.53 -35.93 -15.65
C GLU A 291 -24.74 -37.45 -15.60
N ALA A 292 -26.00 -37.92 -15.63
CA ALA A 292 -26.34 -39.34 -15.72
C ALA A 292 -25.88 -40.02 -17.03
N MET A 293 -25.64 -39.24 -18.09
CA MET A 293 -25.12 -39.77 -19.36
C MET A 293 -23.59 -39.99 -19.34
N LEU A 294 -22.89 -39.56 -18.29
CA LEU A 294 -21.44 -39.72 -18.20
C LEU A 294 -21.05 -41.16 -17.87
N THR A 295 -20.70 -41.92 -18.90
CA THR A 295 -20.07 -43.25 -18.73
C THR A 295 -18.56 -43.14 -18.47
N ARG A 296 -17.90 -42.05 -18.94
CA ARG A 296 -16.47 -41.82 -18.79
C ARG A 296 -16.18 -40.39 -18.35
N ARG A 297 -15.23 -40.22 -17.43
CA ARG A 297 -14.77 -38.91 -16.97
C ARG A 297 -14.22 -38.02 -18.08
N THR A 298 -13.67 -38.62 -19.15
CA THR A 298 -13.12 -37.91 -20.31
C THR A 298 -14.15 -37.23 -21.20
N ASP A 299 -15.44 -37.54 -21.01
CA ASP A 299 -16.53 -37.00 -21.84
C ASP A 299 -17.21 -35.79 -21.20
N ARG A 300 -16.87 -35.50 -19.93
CA ARG A 300 -17.42 -34.35 -19.18
C ARG A 300 -17.21 -33.03 -19.89
N SER A 301 -16.02 -32.78 -20.44
CA SER A 301 -15.74 -31.52 -21.16
C SER A 301 -16.59 -31.35 -22.42
N ALA A 302 -16.90 -32.44 -23.13
CA ALA A 302 -17.76 -32.41 -24.30
C ALA A 302 -19.22 -32.14 -23.92
N LEU A 303 -19.71 -32.72 -22.81
CA LEU A 303 -21.06 -32.42 -22.31
C LEU A 303 -21.17 -31.01 -21.72
N CYS A 304 -20.14 -30.49 -21.05
CA CYS A 304 -20.12 -29.10 -20.58
C CYS A 304 -20.17 -28.12 -21.77
N ALA A 305 -19.41 -28.41 -22.83
CA ALA A 305 -19.45 -27.63 -24.07
C ALA A 305 -20.85 -27.66 -24.72
N LEU A 306 -21.49 -28.84 -24.77
CA LEU A 306 -22.86 -29.00 -25.24
C LEU A 306 -23.84 -28.19 -24.39
N TRP A 307 -23.75 -28.27 -23.06
CA TRP A 307 -24.62 -27.52 -22.15
C TRP A 307 -24.47 -26.01 -22.32
N GLY A 308 -23.25 -25.52 -22.50
CA GLY A 308 -23.00 -24.11 -22.83
C GLY A 308 -23.69 -23.69 -24.13
N ALA A 309 -23.61 -24.51 -25.18
CA ALA A 309 -24.29 -24.26 -26.45
C ALA A 309 -25.82 -24.28 -26.30
N MET A 310 -26.37 -25.23 -25.53
CA MET A 310 -27.81 -25.32 -25.27
C MET A 310 -28.35 -24.08 -24.56
N ARG A 311 -27.62 -23.58 -23.56
CA ARG A 311 -27.97 -22.34 -22.86
C ARG A 311 -27.94 -21.14 -23.78
N ALA A 312 -26.92 -21.02 -24.63
CA ALA A 312 -26.80 -19.91 -25.57
C ALA A 312 -27.96 -19.84 -26.58
N GLN A 313 -28.63 -20.97 -26.85
CA GLN A 313 -29.73 -21.07 -27.80
C GLN A 313 -31.11 -21.28 -27.14
N GLY A 314 -31.19 -21.26 -25.81
CA GLY A 314 -32.45 -21.41 -25.08
C GLY A 314 -33.10 -22.80 -25.21
N VAL A 315 -32.34 -23.84 -25.55
CA VAL A 315 -32.85 -25.23 -25.72
C VAL A 315 -32.55 -26.10 -24.50
N THR A 316 -32.64 -25.53 -23.31
CA THR A 316 -32.20 -26.17 -22.06
C THR A 316 -33.02 -27.38 -21.64
N ASP A 317 -34.22 -27.57 -22.20
CA ASP A 317 -35.14 -28.67 -21.86
C ASP A 317 -35.16 -29.81 -22.89
N ALA A 318 -34.51 -29.63 -24.05
CA ALA A 318 -34.47 -30.63 -25.12
C ALA A 318 -33.91 -31.99 -24.62
N GLY A 319 -34.58 -33.08 -24.98
CA GLY A 319 -34.12 -34.44 -24.68
C GLY A 319 -32.96 -34.87 -25.59
N PRO A 320 -32.26 -35.97 -25.27
CA PRO A 320 -31.15 -36.46 -26.10
C PRO A 320 -31.56 -36.78 -27.55
N GLU A 321 -32.80 -37.24 -27.78
CA GLU A 321 -33.33 -37.47 -29.12
C GLU A 321 -33.58 -36.16 -29.89
N ASP A 322 -34.16 -35.15 -29.24
CA ASP A 322 -34.37 -33.82 -29.82
C ASP A 322 -33.05 -33.16 -30.19
N LEU A 323 -32.05 -33.26 -29.29
CA LEU A 323 -30.70 -32.72 -29.49
C LEU A 323 -30.00 -33.38 -30.68
N LEU A 324 -30.27 -34.66 -30.94
CA LEU A 324 -29.71 -35.39 -32.07
C LEU A 324 -30.41 -35.09 -33.41
N SER A 325 -31.53 -34.35 -33.40
CA SER A 325 -32.16 -33.89 -34.64
C SER A 325 -31.17 -33.02 -35.44
N SER A 326 -31.15 -33.21 -36.77
CA SER A 326 -30.15 -32.58 -37.64
C SER A 326 -30.15 -31.05 -37.51
N ALA A 327 -31.33 -30.44 -37.39
CA ALA A 327 -31.48 -28.99 -37.29
C ALA A 327 -30.94 -28.42 -35.97
N ILE A 328 -31.33 -29.02 -34.83
CA ILE A 328 -30.90 -28.54 -33.50
C ILE A 328 -29.40 -28.81 -33.31
N TRP A 329 -28.93 -29.99 -33.73
CA TRP A 329 -27.52 -30.34 -33.62
C TRP A 329 -26.62 -29.41 -34.42
N GLU A 330 -26.92 -29.15 -35.70
CA GLU A 330 -26.09 -28.24 -36.48
C GLU A 330 -26.19 -26.81 -35.97
N GLY A 331 -27.36 -26.38 -35.47
CA GLY A 331 -27.53 -25.09 -34.81
C GLY A 331 -26.60 -24.92 -33.61
N LEU A 332 -26.61 -25.87 -32.66
CA LEU A 332 -25.81 -25.83 -31.42
C LEU A 332 -24.31 -25.69 -31.67
N TRP A 333 -23.80 -26.28 -32.76
CA TRP A 333 -22.37 -26.34 -33.03
C TRP A 333 -21.90 -25.37 -34.13
N ALA A 334 -22.80 -24.56 -34.70
CA ALA A 334 -22.48 -23.63 -35.79
C ALA A 334 -21.46 -22.56 -35.39
N ASN A 335 -21.56 -22.05 -34.16
CA ASN A 335 -20.71 -20.97 -33.66
C ASN A 335 -19.62 -21.54 -32.75
N VAL A 336 -18.36 -21.31 -33.12
CA VAL A 336 -17.19 -21.68 -32.29
C VAL A 336 -17.01 -20.60 -31.22
N PRO A 337 -17.01 -20.95 -29.92
CA PRO A 337 -16.73 -19.97 -28.86
C PRO A 337 -15.32 -19.37 -29.03
N GLU A 338 -15.16 -18.06 -28.84
CA GLU A 338 -13.89 -17.36 -29.05
C GLU A 338 -12.72 -17.97 -28.26
N ALA A 339 -13.00 -18.53 -27.08
CA ALA A 339 -12.01 -19.17 -26.22
C ALA A 339 -11.61 -20.60 -26.63
N THR A 340 -12.26 -21.19 -27.66
CA THR A 340 -12.06 -22.60 -28.04
C THR A 340 -11.48 -22.73 -29.44
N LYS A 341 -10.40 -23.52 -29.58
CA LYS A 341 -9.83 -23.81 -30.91
C LYS A 341 -10.82 -24.58 -31.79
N PRO A 342 -10.94 -24.30 -33.11
CA PRO A 342 -11.87 -25.00 -34.00
C PRO A 342 -11.68 -26.53 -34.04
N ALA A 343 -10.45 -27.02 -33.86
CA ALA A 343 -10.16 -28.45 -33.80
C ALA A 343 -10.74 -29.09 -32.53
N THR A 344 -10.56 -28.45 -31.38
CA THR A 344 -11.11 -28.89 -30.09
C THR A 344 -12.64 -28.85 -30.09
N TRP A 345 -13.24 -27.83 -30.70
CA TRP A 345 -14.70 -27.72 -30.84
C TRP A 345 -15.30 -28.88 -31.65
N ARG A 346 -14.67 -29.23 -32.78
CA ARG A 346 -15.07 -30.42 -33.57
C ARG A 346 -14.94 -31.72 -32.79
N GLN A 347 -13.91 -31.85 -31.96
CA GLN A 347 -13.73 -33.01 -31.10
C GLN A 347 -14.83 -33.10 -30.04
N TYR A 348 -15.19 -31.99 -29.41
CA TYR A 348 -16.31 -31.94 -28.46
C TYR A 348 -17.64 -32.28 -29.14
N LYS A 349 -17.92 -31.75 -30.34
CA LYS A 349 -19.09 -32.13 -31.15
C LYS A 349 -19.15 -33.64 -31.33
N SER A 350 -18.09 -34.26 -31.86
CA SER A 350 -18.06 -35.70 -32.12
C SER A 350 -18.25 -36.53 -30.83
N ARG A 351 -17.60 -36.15 -29.72
CA ARG A 351 -17.73 -36.85 -28.44
C ARG A 351 -19.10 -36.71 -27.81
N ALA A 352 -19.66 -35.50 -27.76
CA ALA A 352 -21.00 -35.28 -27.23
C ALA A 352 -22.04 -36.06 -28.04
N LYS A 353 -21.93 -36.08 -29.38
CA LYS A 353 -22.81 -36.88 -30.24
C LYS A 353 -22.71 -38.37 -29.91
N LYS A 354 -21.50 -38.87 -29.66
CA LYS A 354 -21.29 -40.28 -29.29
C LYS A 354 -21.97 -40.62 -27.97
N VAL A 355 -21.79 -39.79 -26.94
CA VAL A 355 -22.41 -40.00 -25.62
C VAL A 355 -23.94 -40.02 -25.70
N LEU A 356 -24.54 -39.05 -26.41
CA LEU A 356 -25.99 -39.00 -26.59
C LEU A 356 -26.52 -40.24 -27.31
N ASN A 357 -25.84 -40.70 -28.38
CA ASN A 357 -26.23 -41.93 -29.10
C ASN A 357 -26.10 -43.19 -28.23
N GLU A 358 -25.05 -43.30 -27.41
CA GLU A 358 -24.88 -44.42 -26.48
C GLU A 358 -26.01 -44.45 -25.46
N HIS A 359 -26.40 -43.29 -24.92
CA HIS A 359 -27.49 -43.17 -23.98
C HIS A 359 -28.84 -43.55 -24.62
N CYS A 360 -29.18 -43.02 -25.81
CA CYS A 360 -30.40 -43.38 -26.53
C CYS A 360 -30.51 -44.90 -26.80
N ARG A 361 -29.38 -45.56 -27.12
CA ARG A 361 -29.36 -47.02 -27.33
C ARG A 361 -29.62 -47.80 -26.05
N GLN A 362 -29.08 -47.34 -24.92
CA GLN A 362 -29.31 -47.98 -23.62
C GLN A 362 -30.78 -47.88 -23.22
N THR A 363 -31.38 -46.69 -23.35
CA THR A 363 -32.80 -46.48 -22.99
C THR A 363 -33.78 -47.23 -23.90
N GLN A 364 -33.46 -47.40 -25.19
CA GLN A 364 -34.28 -48.18 -26.12
C GLN A 364 -34.13 -49.70 -25.92
N GLY A 365 -32.95 -50.17 -25.50
CA GLY A 365 -32.70 -51.59 -25.22
C GLY A 365 -33.43 -52.10 -23.98
N ASP A 366 -33.59 -51.26 -22.96
CA ASP A 366 -34.32 -51.59 -21.72
C ASP A 366 -35.85 -51.53 -21.88
N SER A 367 -36.35 -51.11 -23.05
CA SER A 367 -37.79 -50.93 -23.34
C SER A 367 -38.43 -52.10 -24.11
N LEU A 368 -37.68 -53.18 -24.36
CA LEU A 368 -38.20 -54.42 -24.96
C LEU A 368 -38.40 -55.46 -23.84
N PRO A 369 -39.64 -55.86 -23.51
CA PRO A 369 -39.92 -56.88 -22.50
C PRO A 369 -39.45 -58.28 -22.89
#